data_AF-A0A7V2AYK4-F1
#
_entry.id   AF-A0A7V2AYK4-F1
#
_cell.length_a   1.000
_cell.length_b   1.000
_cell.length_c   1.000
_cell.angle_alpha   90.00
_cell.angle_beta   90.00
_cell.angle_gamma   90.00
#
_symmetry.space_group_name_H-M   'P 1'
#
loop_
_entity.id
_entity.type
_entity.pdbx_description
1 polymer ?
#
loop_
_entity_poly.entity_id
_entity_poly.type
_entity_poly.pdbx_seq_one_letter_code
_entity_poly.pdbx_strand_id
1 'polypeptide(L)'
;MEALVKHHNPLADLISDEVYQMLVEHDLLDEKGVRDYCIRQRFRQLRAQNIPAYDAIERIQEEYPYLQFDTIRKIVYRGNGQH
;
A
#
# COMPACT_ATOMS: atom_id res chain seq x y z
N MET A 1 -18.36 -25.42 -1.10
CA MET A 1 -16.92 -25.36 -0.74
C MET A 1 -16.42 -24.05 -1.31
N GLU A 2 -16.56 -22.96 -0.56
CA GLU A 2 -15.93 -21.70 -0.95
C GLU A 2 -14.42 -21.88 -0.82
N ALA A 3 -13.71 -21.67 -1.92
CA ALA A 3 -12.27 -21.59 -1.88
C ALA A 3 -11.90 -20.49 -0.87
N LEU A 4 -11.13 -20.84 0.16
CA LEU A 4 -10.45 -19.88 1.01
C LEU A 4 -9.58 -19.02 0.08
N VAL A 5 -10.12 -17.90 -0.38
CA VAL A 5 -9.34 -16.85 -1.00
C VAL A 5 -8.38 -16.44 0.10
N LYS A 6 -7.12 -16.86 0.00
CA LYS A 6 -6.07 -16.37 0.88
C LYS A 6 -5.97 -14.87 0.61
N HIS A 7 -6.67 -14.09 1.43
CA HIS A 7 -6.50 -12.65 1.45
C HIS A 7 -5.04 -12.41 1.82
N HIS A 8 -4.28 -11.92 0.84
CA HIS A 8 -2.89 -11.56 1.06
C HIS A 8 -2.86 -10.39 2.06
N ASN A 9 -2.36 -10.64 3.27
CA ASN A 9 -2.20 -9.63 4.32
C ASN A 9 -1.23 -8.54 3.84
N PRO A 10 -1.72 -7.33 3.51
CA PRO A 10 -0.87 -6.23 3.04
C PRO A 10 0.04 -5.68 4.13
N LEU A 11 -0.19 -6.06 5.40
CA LEU A 11 0.56 -5.64 6.58
C LEU A 11 1.39 -6.80 7.17
N ALA A 12 1.70 -7.83 6.39
CA ALA A 12 2.42 -9.03 6.85
C ALA A 12 3.80 -8.71 7.48
N ASP A 13 4.43 -7.60 7.08
CA ASP A 13 5.69 -7.11 7.68
C ASP A 13 5.50 -6.49 9.08
N LEU A 14 4.26 -6.22 9.50
CA LEU A 14 3.91 -5.55 10.74
C LEU A 14 3.11 -6.45 11.69
N ILE A 15 2.16 -7.23 11.17
CA ILE A 15 1.23 -8.05 11.94
C ILE A 15 0.99 -9.39 11.24
N SER A 16 0.72 -10.43 12.03
CA SER A 16 0.38 -11.75 11.50
C SER A 16 -0.96 -11.74 10.75
N ASP A 17 -1.15 -12.73 9.87
CA ASP A 17 -2.40 -12.89 9.11
C ASP A 17 -3.62 -13.05 10.02
N GLU A 18 -3.47 -13.73 11.16
CA GLU A 18 -4.51 -13.88 12.17
C GLU A 18 -4.93 -12.53 12.76
N VAL A 19 -3.97 -11.67 13.11
CA VAL A 19 -4.25 -10.33 13.64
C VAL A 19 -4.87 -9.45 12.56
N TYR A 20 -4.36 -9.49 11.33
CA TYR A 20 -4.94 -8.76 10.21
C TYR A 20 -6.41 -9.15 9.97
N GLN A 21 -6.69 -10.45 9.94
CA GLN A 21 -8.04 -10.98 9.75
C GLN A 21 -8.99 -10.52 10.86
N MET A 22 -8.56 -10.57 12.12
CA MET A 22 -9.33 -10.05 13.26
C MET A 22 -9.65 -8.55 13.10
N LEU A 23 -8.67 -7.74 12.71
CA LEU A 23 -8.90 -6.30 12.52
C LEU A 23 -9.85 -6.00 11.35
N VAL A 24 -9.82 -6.79 10.28
CA VAL A 24 -10.76 -6.69 9.15
C VAL A 24 -12.18 -7.07 9.58
N GLU A 25 -12.34 -8.20 10.27
CA GLU A 25 -13.65 -8.69 10.72
C GLU A 25 -14.38 -7.74 11.67
N HIS A 26 -13.62 -6.94 12.42
CA HIS A 26 -14.14 -5.95 13.36
C HIS A 26 -14.18 -4.51 12.80
N ASP A 27 -13.89 -4.30 11.51
CA ASP A 27 -13.85 -2.98 10.86
C ASP A 27 -12.91 -1.98 11.57
N LEU A 28 -11.73 -2.45 11.99
CA LEU A 28 -10.75 -1.69 12.76
C LEU A 28 -9.60 -1.12 11.91
N LEU A 29 -9.61 -1.33 10.58
CA LEU A 29 -8.58 -0.85 9.66
C LEU A 29 -9.09 0.31 8.81
N ASP A 30 -8.30 1.38 8.72
CA ASP A 30 -8.51 2.42 7.72
C ASP A 30 -8.00 1.93 6.35
N GLU A 31 -8.92 1.60 5.44
CA GLU A 31 -8.59 1.17 4.07
C GLU A 31 -7.64 2.15 3.36
N LYS A 32 -7.83 3.45 3.60
CA LYS A 32 -6.97 4.50 3.01
C LYS A 32 -5.55 4.38 3.54
N GLY A 33 -5.38 4.23 4.85
CA GLY A 33 -4.10 4.04 5.51
C GLY A 33 -3.37 2.79 5.04
N VAL A 34 -4.10 1.67 4.91
CA VAL A 34 -3.55 0.41 4.39
C VAL A 34 -3.09 0.58 2.94
N ARG A 35 -3.91 1.19 2.08
CA ARG A 35 -3.52 1.48 0.69
C ARG A 35 -2.29 2.38 0.61
N ASP A 36 -2.27 3.47 1.38
CA ASP A 36 -1.16 4.42 1.37
C ASP A 36 0.15 3.75 1.87
N TYR A 37 0.05 2.78 2.79
CA TYR A 37 1.17 1.92 3.18
C TYR A 37 1.65 1.05 2.02
N CYS A 38 0.74 0.34 1.33
CA CYS A 38 1.08 -0.48 0.17
C CYS A 38 1.78 0.33 -0.94
N ILE A 39 1.27 1.53 -1.24
CA ILE A 39 1.87 2.45 -2.22
C ILE A 39 3.30 2.81 -1.83
N ARG A 40 3.56 3.10 -0.54
CA ARG A 40 4.92 3.40 -0.06
C ARG A 40 5.85 2.19 -0.20
N GLN A 41 5.37 0.98 0.11
CA GLN A 41 6.17 -0.23 -0.05
C GLN A 41 6.48 -0.49 -1.53
N ARG A 42 5.49 -0.37 -2.40
CA ARG A 42 5.67 -0.54 -3.84
C ARG A 42 6.67 0.47 -4.41
N PHE A 43 6.57 1.73 -4.00
CA PHE A 43 7.54 2.76 -4.38
C PHE A 43 8.96 2.41 -3.93
N ARG A 44 9.15 1.97 -2.68
CA ARG A 44 10.47 1.52 -2.19
C ARG A 44 11.03 0.37 -3.00
N GLN A 45 10.21 -0.62 -3.37
CA GLN A 45 10.62 -1.75 -4.21
C GLN A 45 11.10 -1.28 -5.59
N LEU A 46 10.34 -0.40 -6.25
CA LEU A 46 10.71 0.14 -7.56
C LEU A 46 12.02 0.94 -7.48
N ARG A 47 12.18 1.75 -6.42
CA ARG A 47 13.42 2.50 -6.17
C ARG A 47 14.62 1.59 -5.91
N ALA A 48 14.44 0.47 -5.22
CA ALA A 48 15.49 -0.54 -5.03
C ALA A 48 15.93 -1.22 -6.33
N GLN A 49 15.07 -1.22 -7.35
CA GLN A 49 15.37 -1.69 -8.71
C GLN A 49 16.03 -0.60 -9.59
N ASN A 50 16.44 0.53 -9.00
CA ASN A 50 17.00 1.70 -9.69
C ASN A 50 16.05 2.42 -10.66
N ILE A 51 14.73 2.17 -10.57
CA ILE A 51 13.74 2.87 -11.41
C ILE A 51 13.63 4.33 -10.95
N PRO A 52 13.74 5.33 -11.85
CA PRO A 52 13.59 6.76 -11.52
C PRO A 52 12.29 7.07 -10.76
N ALA A 53 12.32 8.08 -9.88
CA ALA A 53 11.18 8.36 -9.01
C ALA A 53 9.92 8.75 -9.80
N TYR A 54 10.09 9.48 -10.91
CA TYR A 54 8.99 9.83 -11.81
C TYR A 54 8.35 8.56 -12.40
N ASP A 55 9.14 7.72 -13.07
CA ASP A 55 8.68 6.47 -13.68
C ASP A 55 8.13 5.47 -12.65
N ALA A 56 8.61 5.50 -11.41
CA ALA A 56 8.08 4.69 -10.33
C ALA A 56 6.68 5.14 -9.91
N ILE A 57 6.44 6.47 -9.86
CA ILE A 57 5.12 7.02 -9.57
C ILE A 57 4.15 6.74 -10.72
N GLU A 58 4.59 6.84 -11.99
CA GLU A 58 3.77 6.48 -13.15
C GLU A 58 3.34 5.01 -13.11
N ARG A 59 4.26 4.08 -12.84
CA ARG A 59 3.92 2.65 -12.70
C ARG A 59 2.92 2.39 -11.58
N ILE A 60 3.07 3.07 -10.44
CA ILE A 60 2.08 2.96 -9.35
C ILE A 60 0.75 3.56 -9.79
N GLN A 61 0.74 4.63 -10.60
CA GLN A 61 -0.50 5.19 -11.12
C GLN A 61 -1.24 4.22 -12.04
N GLU A 62 -0.52 3.41 -12.81
CA GLU A 62 -1.11 2.32 -13.60
C GLU A 62 -1.78 1.26 -12.71
N GLU A 63 -1.19 0.95 -11.55
CA GLU A 63 -1.76 0.03 -10.54
C GLU A 63 -2.95 0.64 -9.77
N TYR A 64 -2.97 1.97 -9.61
CA TYR A 64 -4.00 2.74 -8.91
C TYR A 64 -4.59 3.85 -9.79
N PRO A 65 -5.31 3.53 -10.89
CA PRO A 65 -5.70 4.50 -11.92
C PRO A 65 -6.70 5.57 -11.43
N TYR A 66 -7.35 5.34 -10.30
CA TYR A 66 -8.22 6.32 -9.64
C TYR A 66 -7.45 7.39 -8.85
N LEU A 67 -6.14 7.20 -8.61
CA LEU A 67 -5.28 8.18 -7.97
C LEU A 67 -4.55 9.03 -9.03
N GLN A 68 -4.46 10.33 -8.77
CA GLN A 68 -3.68 11.23 -9.60
C GLN A 68 -2.19 11.11 -9.26
N PHE A 69 -1.30 11.35 -10.24
CA PHE A 69 0.15 11.34 -10.06
C PHE A 69 0.59 12.17 -8.83
N ASP A 70 0.06 13.38 -8.67
CA ASP A 70 0.38 14.24 -7.52
C ASP A 70 -0.10 13.65 -6.18
N THR A 71 -1.21 12.92 -6.17
CA THR A 71 -1.71 12.22 -4.98
C THR A 71 -0.74 11.11 -4.58
N ILE A 72 -0.29 10.30 -5.54
CA ILE A 72 0.69 9.23 -5.29
C ILE A 72 2.02 9.85 -4.83
N ARG A 73 2.49 10.91 -5.49
CA ARG A 73 3.65 11.71 -5.08
C ARG A 73 3.55 12.13 -3.62
N LYS A 74 2.41 12.71 -3.21
CA LYS A 74 2.18 13.09 -1.81
C LYS A 74 2.23 11.88 -0.87
N ILE A 75 1.62 10.75 -1.24
CA ILE A 75 1.64 9.54 -0.40
C ILE A 75 3.07 9.03 -0.17
N VAL A 76 3.86 8.92 -1.24
CA VAL A 76 5.22 8.34 -1.16
C VAL A 76 6.22 9.24 -0.45
N TYR A 77 6.05 10.57 -0.52
CA TYR A 77 6.94 11.53 0.15
C TYR A 77 6.44 11.97 1.54
N ARG A 78 5.14 11.85 1.85
CA ARG A 78 4.58 12.15 3.19
C ARG A 78 4.54 10.89 4.05
N GLY A 79 5.71 10.31 4.30
CA GLY A 79 5.90 9.18 5.23
C GLY A 79 6.46 9.67 6.56
N ASN A 80 5.63 9.64 7.61
CA ASN A 80 5.94 9.91 9.02
C ASN A 80 6.27 11.37 9.39
N GLY A 81 5.24 12.17 9.71
CA GLY A 81 5.37 13.24 10.71
C GLY A 81 5.82 14.65 10.26
N GLN A 82 5.45 15.13 9.08
CA GLN A 82 5.49 16.56 8.74
C GLN A 82 4.25 16.87 7.90
N HIS A 83 3.20 17.58 8.34
CA HIS A 83 2.93 18.48 9.46
C HIS A 83 1.57 18.10 10.08
#